data_AF-A0AAU8J9G6-F1
#
_entry.id   AF-A0AAU8J9G6-F1
#
_cell.length_a   1.000
_cell.length_b   1.000
_cell.length_c   1.000
_cell.angle_alpha   90.00
_cell.angle_beta   90.00
_cell.angle_gamma   90.00
#
_symmetry.space_group_name_H-M   'P 1'
#
loop_
_entity.id
_entity.type
_entity.pdbx_description
1 polymer ?
#
loop_
_entity_poly.entity_id
_entity_poly.type
_entity_poly.pdbx_seq_one_letter_code
_entity_poly.pdbx_strand_id
1 'polypeptide(L)'
;MLVNITGCILIAYFENRAGEKIKNFPPELRLLLTTGFCGGYTTFSTVGLETSTFLAQPNLPLAFNYWYGSMFLGMLGIYLGVRLARLPIKSSPE
;
A
#
# COMPACT_ATOMS: atom_id res chain seq x y z
N MET A 1 10.04 -4.63 -2.73
CA MET A 1 9.68 -3.70 -1.62
C MET A 1 9.00 -2.41 -2.04
N LEU A 2 9.58 -1.59 -2.93
CA LEU A 2 9.01 -0.28 -3.29
C LEU A 2 7.56 -0.34 -3.76
N VAL A 3 7.22 -1.31 -4.61
CA VAL A 3 5.85 -1.50 -5.11
C VAL A 3 4.85 -1.79 -4.00
N ASN A 4 5.25 -2.55 -2.97
CA ASN A 4 4.37 -2.86 -1.83
C ASN A 4 4.17 -1.64 -0.95
N ILE A 5 5.23 -0.87 -0.65
CA ILE A 5 5.14 0.33 0.18
C ILE A 5 4.29 1.40 -0.50
N THR A 6 4.57 1.69 -1.76
CA THR A 6 3.82 2.69 -2.54
C THR A 6 2.39 2.22 -2.81
N GLY A 7 2.17 0.93 -3.05
CA GLY A 7 0.83 0.35 -3.16
C GLY A 7 0.03 0.45 -1.87
N CYS A 8 0.65 0.24 -0.70
CA CYS A 8 0.02 0.49 0.61
C CYS A 8 -0.40 1.96 0.76
N ILE A 9 0.45 2.92 0.37
CA ILE A 9 0.09 4.34 0.40
C ILE A 9 -1.12 4.61 -0.51
N LEU A 10 -1.10 4.10 -1.74
CA LEU A 10 -2.14 4.32 -2.74
C LEU A 10 -3.48 3.71 -2.34
N ILE A 11 -3.51 2.45 -1.91
CA ILE A 11 -4.77 1.78 -1.56
C ILE A 11 -5.43 2.44 -0.34
N ALA A 12 -4.63 2.83 0.68
CA ALA A 12 -5.13 3.56 1.83
C ALA A 12 -5.62 4.96 1.44
N TYR A 13 -4.88 5.65 0.56
CA TYR A 13 -5.30 6.95 0.05
C TYR A 13 -6.65 6.87 -0.66
N PHE A 14 -6.82 5.95 -1.62
CA PHE A 14 -8.06 5.83 -2.39
C PHE A 14 -9.26 5.39 -1.55
N GLU A 15 -9.12 4.39 -0.67
CA GLU A 15 -10.22 3.95 0.19
C GLU A 15 -10.67 5.06 1.16
N ASN A 16 -9.73 5.80 1.76
CA ASN A 16 -10.07 6.85 2.73
C ASN A 16 -10.56 8.13 2.05
N ARG A 17 -9.99 8.50 0.90
CA ARG A 17 -10.44 9.67 0.14
C ARG A 17 -11.85 9.47 -0.42
N ALA A 18 -12.18 8.25 -0.87
CA ALA A 18 -13.55 7.90 -1.28
C ALA A 18 -14.55 7.97 -0.11
N GLY A 19 -14.13 7.56 1.10
CA GLY A 19 -14.94 7.63 2.32
C GLY A 19 -15.24 9.06 2.80
N GLU A 20 -14.36 10.04 2.52
CA GLU A 20 -14.50 11.45 2.93
C GLU A 20 -15.41 12.29 2.02
N LYS A 21 -16.31 11.66 1.27
CA LYS A 21 -17.32 12.32 0.40
C LYS A 21 -16.72 13.16 -0.72
N ILE A 22 -15.81 12.59 -1.52
CA ILE A 22 -15.78 13.02 -2.93
C ILE A 22 -17.16 12.65 -3.49
N LYS A 23 -18.04 13.66 -3.65
CA LYS A 23 -19.45 13.48 -4.07
C LYS A 23 -19.61 12.65 -5.36
N ASN A 24 -18.54 12.49 -6.14
CA ASN A 24 -18.53 11.82 -7.45
C ASN A 24 -17.43 10.75 -7.60
N PHE A 25 -16.95 10.08 -6.53
CA PHE A 25 -15.99 8.98 -6.72
C PHE A 25 -16.74 7.69 -7.13
N PRO A 26 -16.65 7.24 -8.40
CA PRO A 26 -17.46 6.11 -8.86
C PRO A 26 -17.02 4.82 -8.17
N PRO A 27 -17.96 3.96 -7.71
CA PRO A 27 -17.64 2.68 -7.10
C PRO A 27 -16.76 1.78 -7.99
N GLU A 28 -16.97 1.81 -9.30
CA GLU A 28 -16.23 1.04 -10.29
C GLU A 28 -14.78 1.51 -10.37
N LEU A 29 -14.56 2.83 -10.34
CA LEU A 29 -13.22 3.41 -10.33
C LEU A 29 -12.48 3.07 -9.03
N ARG A 30 -13.20 3.07 -7.90
CA ARG A 30 -12.63 2.61 -6.62
C ARG A 30 -12.16 1.17 -6.73
N LEU A 31 -13.02 0.27 -7.21
CA LEU A 31 -12.68 -1.14 -7.39
C LEU A 31 -11.51 -1.34 -8.36
N LEU A 32 -11.50 -0.60 -9.47
CA LEU A 32 -10.42 -0.62 -10.46
C LEU A 32 -9.08 -0.20 -9.82
N LEU A 33 -9.06 0.84 -9.00
CA LEU A 33 -7.83 1.36 -8.41
C LEU A 33 -7.34 0.51 -7.22
N THR A 34 -8.25 0.02 -6.38
CA THR A 34 -7.89 -0.71 -5.16
C THR A 34 -7.72 -2.19 -5.44
N THR A 35 -8.78 -2.89 -5.82
CA THR A 35 -8.72 -4.32 -6.12
C THR A 35 -7.95 -4.61 -7.40
N GLY A 36 -8.15 -3.83 -8.46
CA GLY A 36 -7.49 -4.04 -9.75
C GLY A 36 -6.01 -3.63 -9.75
N PHE A 37 -5.76 -2.32 -9.78
CA PHE A 37 -4.43 -1.75 -9.90
C PHE A 37 -3.56 -2.08 -8.68
N CYS A 38 -3.96 -1.71 -7.45
CA CYS A 38 -3.12 -1.99 -6.29
C CYS A 38 -2.97 -3.50 -6.04
N GLY A 39 -4.01 -4.29 -6.32
CA GLY A 39 -3.96 -5.76 -6.25
C GLY A 39 -2.96 -6.38 -7.23
N GLY A 40 -2.89 -5.89 -8.47
CA GLY A 40 -1.90 -6.36 -9.46
C GLY A 40 -0.51 -5.73 -9.31
N TYR A 41 -0.42 -4.53 -8.73
CA TYR A 41 0.83 -3.77 -8.54
C TYR A 41 1.65 -4.27 -7.35
N THR A 42 0.98 -4.69 -6.27
CA THR A 42 1.61 -5.21 -5.06
C THR A 42 1.75 -6.73 -5.12
N THR A 43 2.68 -7.28 -4.35
CA THR A 43 2.91 -8.72 -4.30
C THR A 43 3.36 -9.18 -2.91
N PHE A 44 2.51 -9.97 -2.25
CA PHE A 44 2.87 -10.69 -1.03
C PHE A 44 3.62 -12.00 -1.34
N SER A 45 3.26 -12.66 -2.45
CA SER A 45 3.89 -13.92 -2.87
C SER A 45 5.40 -13.77 -3.11
N THR A 46 5.83 -12.68 -3.73
CA THR A 46 7.27 -12.41 -3.95
C THR A 46 7.99 -12.21 -2.62
N VAL A 47 7.40 -11.48 -1.66
CA VAL A 47 7.96 -11.32 -0.31
C VAL A 47 8.12 -12.68 0.37
N GLY A 48 7.11 -13.54 0.26
CA GLY A 48 7.15 -14.90 0.81
C GLY A 48 8.26 -15.75 0.18
N LEU A 49 8.42 -15.70 -1.15
CA LEU A 49 9.44 -16.46 -1.87
C LEU A 49 10.87 -15.98 -1.56
N GLU A 50 11.08 -14.67 -1.46
CA GLU A 50 12.38 -14.11 -1.07
C GLU A 50 12.69 -14.43 0.40
N THR A 51 11.69 -14.34 1.28
CA THR A 51 11.82 -14.74 2.69
C THR A 51 12.18 -16.23 2.81
N SER A 52 11.52 -17.12 2.05
CA SER A 52 11.83 -18.56 2.10
C SER A 52 13.24 -18.87 1.60
N THR A 53 13.72 -18.12 0.61
CA THR A 53 15.11 -18.21 0.13
C THR A 53 16.11 -17.87 1.24
N PHE A 54 15.84 -16.83 2.04
CA PHE A 54 16.68 -16.49 3.19
C PHE A 54 16.59 -17.48 4.34
N LEU A 55 15.41 -18.08 4.58
CA LEU A 55 15.22 -19.14 5.58
C LEU A 55 15.95 -20.44 5.22
N ALA A 56 16.10 -20.73 3.92
CA ALA A 56 16.86 -21.90 3.44
C ALA A 56 18.39 -21.73 3.62
N GLN A 57 18.85 -20.51 3.87
CA GLN A 57 20.25 -20.21 4.20
C GLN A 57 20.42 -20.14 5.72
N PRO A 58 21.64 -20.30 6.26
CA PRO A 58 21.91 -20.12 7.70
C PRO A 58 21.76 -18.66 8.19
N ASN A 59 20.96 -17.83 7.52
CA ASN A 59 20.80 -16.41 7.78
C ASN A 59 19.35 -16.06 8.19
N LEU A 60 18.91 -16.65 9.31
CA LEU A 60 17.61 -16.35 9.94
C LEU A 60 17.41 -14.86 10.25
N PRO A 61 18.43 -14.09 10.72
CA PRO A 61 18.25 -12.66 10.97
C PRO A 61 17.84 -11.88 9.71
N LEU A 62 18.42 -12.22 8.54
CA LEU A 62 18.06 -11.56 7.29
C LEU A 62 16.64 -11.88 6.85
N ALA A 63 16.21 -13.15 6.96
CA ALA A 63 14.84 -13.54 6.66
C ALA A 63 13.82 -12.78 7.52
N PHE A 64 14.08 -12.70 8.83
CA PHE A 64 13.22 -11.99 9.76
C PHE A 64 13.18 -10.49 9.48
N ASN A 65 14.34 -9.87 9.28
CA ASN A 65 14.43 -8.44 8.95
C ASN A 65 13.72 -8.11 7.64
N TYR A 66 13.85 -8.97 6.62
CA TYR A 66 13.18 -8.77 5.35
C TYR A 66 11.67 -8.86 5.50
N TRP A 67 11.16 -9.94 6.08
CA TRP A 67 9.72 -10.16 6.24
C TRP A 67 9.08 -9.11 7.16
N TYR A 68 9.64 -8.90 8.35
CA TYR A 68 9.13 -7.93 9.31
C TYR A 68 9.26 -6.49 8.80
N GLY A 69 10.42 -6.14 8.23
CA GLY A 69 10.65 -4.82 7.64
C GLY A 69 9.66 -4.53 6.50
N SER A 70 9.34 -5.53 5.69
CA SER A 70 8.32 -5.42 4.64
C SER A 70 6.94 -5.07 5.21
N MET A 71 6.50 -5.80 6.24
CA MET A 71 5.21 -5.57 6.89
C MET A 71 5.16 -4.21 7.60
N PHE A 72 6.23 -3.88 8.34
CA PHE A 72 6.34 -2.63 9.08
C PHE A 72 6.31 -1.41 8.16
N LEU A 73 7.11 -1.41 7.09
CA LEU A 73 7.11 -0.32 6.10
C LEU A 73 5.78 -0.24 5.34
N GLY A 74 5.14 -1.38 5.06
CA GLY A 74 3.78 -1.41 4.51
C GLY A 74 2.77 -0.71 5.41
N MET A 75 2.77 -1.01 6.71
CA MET A 75 1.91 -0.34 7.71
C MET A 75 2.18 1.16 7.82
N LEU A 76 3.45 1.58 7.77
CA LEU A 76 3.79 3.01 7.68
C LEU A 76 3.23 3.63 6.39
N GLY A 77 3.31 2.93 5.26
CA GLY A 77 2.71 3.34 4.00
C GLY A 77 1.20 3.54 4.11
N ILE A 78 0.48 2.59 4.71
CA ILE A 78 -0.97 2.72 4.99
C ILE A 78 -1.24 3.97 5.83
N TYR A 79 -0.52 4.15 6.94
CA TYR A 79 -0.67 5.32 7.81
C TYR A 79 -0.51 6.64 7.04
N LEU A 80 0.54 6.74 6.22
CA LEU A 80 0.79 7.91 5.38
C LEU A 80 -0.33 8.13 4.36
N GLY A 81 -0.81 7.07 3.70
CA GLY A 81 -1.92 7.14 2.75
C GLY A 81 -3.20 7.70 3.37
N VAL A 82 -3.54 7.27 4.59
CA VAL A 82 -4.69 7.82 5.35
C VAL A 82 -4.48 9.31 5.66
N ARG A 83 -3.29 9.71 6.09
CA ARG A 83 -2.98 11.12 6.40
C ARG A 83 -3.06 12.00 5.15
N LEU A 84 -2.58 11.50 4.02
CA LEU A 84 -2.65 12.20 2.73
C LEU A 84 -4.09 12.35 2.22
N ALA A 85 -4.94 11.34 2.43
CA ALA A 85 -6.35 11.39 2.04
C ALA A 85 -7.11 12.53 2.74
N ARG A 86 -6.73 12.83 3.99
CA ARG A 86 -7.32 13.88 4.82
C ARG A 86 -6.87 15.29 4.49
N LEU A 87 -5.85 15.45 3.64
CA LEU A 87 -5.38 16.79 3.29
C LEU A 87 -6.43 17.49 2.41
N PRO A 88 -6.80 18.75 2.73
CA PRO A 88 -7.72 19.51 1.90
C PRO A 88 -7.09 19.71 0.51
N ILE A 89 -7.86 19.44 -0.53
CA ILE A 89 -7.46 19.80 -1.89
C ILE A 89 -7.59 21.32 -1.94
N LYS A 90 -6.47 22.03 -2.09
CA LYS A 90 -6.49 23.48 -2.28
C LYS A 90 -7.24 23.76 -3.58
N SER A 91 -8.50 24.18 -3.48
CA SER A 91 -9.22 24.76 -4.61
C SER A 91 -8.51 26.05 -4.97
N SER A 92 -8.00 26.16 -6.20
CA SER A 92 -7.61 27.45 -6.76
C SER A 92 -8.81 28.39 -6.64
N PRO A 93 -8.65 29.64 -6.19
CA PRO A 93 -9.71 30.62 -6.34
C PRO A 93 -9.94 30.80 -7.85
N GLU A 94 -11.18 30.59 -8.28
CA GLU A 94 -11.68 31.07 -9.58
C GLU A 94 -11.76 32.60 -9.57
#